data_AF-A0A925JWD0-F1
#
_entry.id   AF-A0A925JWD0-F1
#
_cell.length_a   1.000
_cell.length_b   1.000
_cell.length_c   1.000
_cell.angle_alpha   90.00
_cell.angle_beta   90.00
_cell.angle_gamma   90.00
#
_symmetry.space_group_name_H-M   'P 1'
#
loop_
_entity.id
_entity.type
_entity.pdbx_description
1 polymer ?
#
loop_
_entity_poly.entity_id
_entity_poly.type
_entity_poly.pdbx_seq_one_letter_code
_entity_poly.pdbx_strand_id
1 'polypeptide(L)'
;MRSSFKNIYVATLLSCAIVFPSLILRAQDSGQPATRPRRATTDAWPAPTPDDVINTASEDETARITSEPVVRIGLAINARSVNISTSGRLLNATEPGADPVPFEVARVRVEPRMLPPLPAPNAKTDDEAPGIETASSTDAATRQPQASTRRPTAATTPGAKPSIQLTSRASGPSRGEVLYAPGSSKPLLDARAPVVFASDDEAQHPVRYNEKPYRGRLEVFANTRGTLTVVNVVALEDYVRGVVPNELSPGGWPELEALKAQAVAARTYTVSNIGRFQREGFDLTPDTRSQVYGGRATEHPFTDRAVSETRGRVATFKGVPINAFYTSTCGGRTEDAHNIFGGDAVPYLRGRECALESKEHFAAYTLRTTRELPSVKSAEHATSPRDAALLAGHGFAIHARLSDEWLAAAVTVEELRDLLGKVAALARQPNPYVTPDATRPGGFATALAAALDGESRGATLLNSADVEYLLAFRDAGDLAQQNRSDVAAMLREGHLSLFPDGTLRPRLPLSRARALRSIAHALEARNLLRL
;
A
#
# COMPACT_ATOMS: atom_id res chain seq x y z
N MET A 1 9.50 55.95 41.23
CA MET A 1 8.63 54.77 41.48
C MET A 1 8.86 53.71 40.41
N ARG A 2 9.98 53.01 40.50
CA ARG A 2 10.38 51.83 39.72
C ARG A 2 11.46 51.16 40.56
N SER A 3 11.09 50.32 41.53
CA SER A 3 12.00 49.46 42.32
C SER A 3 11.26 48.86 43.53
N SER A 4 10.30 47.96 43.31
CA SER A 4 9.81 47.08 44.40
C SER A 4 9.07 45.80 43.94
N PHE A 5 9.20 45.39 42.67
CA PHE A 5 8.54 44.17 42.18
C PHE A 5 9.49 42.99 41.90
N LYS A 6 10.78 43.09 42.26
CA LYS A 6 11.77 42.02 42.00
C LYS A 6 12.15 41.15 43.22
N ASN A 7 11.70 41.47 44.44
CA ASN A 7 12.15 40.75 45.64
C ASN A 7 11.17 39.70 46.19
N ILE A 8 10.02 39.48 45.56
CA ILE A 8 9.05 38.46 46.00
C ILE A 8 9.18 37.14 45.22
N TYR A 9 9.86 37.12 44.07
CA TYR A 9 10.03 35.90 43.26
C TYR A 9 11.29 35.08 43.56
N VAL A 10 12.18 35.56 44.44
CA VAL A 10 13.45 34.86 44.74
C VAL A 10 13.37 34.04 46.03
N ALA A 11 12.41 34.31 46.93
CA ALA A 11 12.30 33.60 48.20
C ALA A 11 11.46 32.31 48.15
N THR A 12 10.62 32.11 47.13
CA THR A 12 9.77 30.90 47.00
C THR A 12 10.43 29.78 46.20
N LEU A 13 11.56 30.05 45.55
CA LEU A 13 12.35 29.04 44.83
C LEU A 13 13.44 28.38 45.68
N LEU A 14 13.62 28.80 46.95
CA LEU A 14 14.64 28.24 47.85
C LEU A 14 14.10 27.34 48.97
N SER A 15 12.78 27.15 49.11
CA SER A 15 12.17 26.40 50.22
C SER A 15 11.67 25.00 49.88
N CYS A 16 11.82 24.50 48.65
CA CYS A 16 11.45 23.12 48.29
C CYS A 16 12.64 22.15 48.15
N ALA A 17 13.86 22.55 48.53
CA ALA A 17 15.06 21.74 48.34
C ALA A 17 15.48 20.86 49.55
N ILE A 18 14.68 20.74 50.62
CA ILE A 18 15.14 20.08 51.88
C ILE A 18 14.28 18.87 52.32
N VAL A 19 13.34 18.36 51.52
CA VAL A 19 12.63 17.12 51.88
C VAL A 19 12.45 16.21 50.67
N PHE A 20 13.49 15.50 50.25
CA PHE A 20 13.41 14.16 49.64
C PHE A 20 14.84 13.57 49.54
N PRO A 21 15.11 12.36 50.07
CA PRO A 21 16.41 11.73 49.93
C PRO A 21 16.60 11.20 48.49
N SER A 22 17.68 11.64 47.85
CA SER A 22 18.45 10.94 46.82
C SER A 22 17.68 10.11 45.78
N LEU A 23 16.97 10.75 44.86
CA LEU A 23 16.83 10.21 43.50
C LEU A 23 17.95 10.77 42.65
N ILE A 24 18.96 9.94 42.39
CA ILE A 24 19.95 10.15 41.34
C ILE A 24 19.16 10.13 40.02
N LEU A 25 18.87 11.30 39.49
CA LEU A 25 18.43 11.48 38.11
C LEU A 25 19.64 11.16 37.23
N ARG A 26 19.84 9.87 36.91
CA ARG A 26 20.56 9.53 35.68
C ARG A 26 19.69 10.07 34.56
N ALA A 27 20.14 11.14 33.93
CA ALA A 27 19.76 11.43 32.56
C ALA A 27 19.87 10.11 31.80
N GLN A 28 18.76 9.63 31.24
CA GLN A 28 18.84 8.64 30.19
C GLN A 28 19.65 9.30 29.07
N ASP A 29 20.93 9.00 29.08
CA ASP A 29 21.76 9.03 27.88
C ASP A 29 20.96 8.26 26.84
N SER A 30 20.40 8.97 25.86
CA SER A 30 19.59 8.41 24.78
C SER A 30 20.45 7.64 23.77
N GLY A 31 21.55 7.06 24.23
CA GLY A 31 22.31 6.01 23.55
C GLY A 31 21.61 4.67 23.68
N GLN A 32 20.35 4.56 23.24
CA GLN A 32 19.93 3.26 22.73
C GLN A 32 20.63 3.10 21.37
N PRO A 33 21.55 2.13 21.19
CA PRO A 33 21.90 1.75 19.85
C PRO A 33 20.61 1.30 19.19
N ALA A 34 20.29 1.87 18.03
CA ALA A 34 19.24 1.35 17.17
C ALA A 34 19.34 -0.18 17.14
N THR A 35 18.20 -0.88 17.12
CA THR A 35 18.10 -2.35 16.96
C THR A 35 18.53 -2.78 15.54
N ARG A 36 19.62 -2.21 15.06
CA ARG A 36 20.34 -2.54 13.84
C ARG A 36 21.17 -3.77 14.19
N PRO A 37 21.03 -4.91 13.49
CA PRO A 37 22.01 -5.98 13.61
C PRO A 37 23.39 -5.37 13.39
N ARG A 38 24.31 -5.65 14.33
CA ARG A 38 25.70 -5.20 14.20
C ARG A 38 26.34 -5.93 13.03
N ARG A 39 27.26 -5.21 12.38
CA ARG A 39 28.13 -5.72 11.32
C ARG A 39 28.76 -7.04 11.75
N ALA A 40 28.77 -8.03 10.85
CA ALA A 40 29.50 -9.27 11.02
C ALA A 40 30.94 -8.98 11.47
N THR A 41 31.36 -9.56 12.58
CA THR A 41 32.70 -9.34 13.17
C THR A 41 33.78 -10.18 12.50
N THR A 42 33.39 -11.02 11.54
CA THR A 42 34.29 -11.92 10.80
C THR A 42 34.12 -11.73 9.30
N ASP A 43 35.24 -11.62 8.57
CA ASP A 43 35.27 -11.48 7.10
C ASP A 43 34.91 -12.79 6.36
N ALA A 44 34.63 -13.88 7.10
CA ALA A 44 34.37 -15.20 6.55
C ALA A 44 32.90 -15.59 6.70
N TRP A 45 32.22 -15.77 5.58
CA TRP A 45 30.86 -16.31 5.53
C TRP A 45 30.84 -17.75 6.10
N PRO A 46 29.86 -18.11 6.93
CA PRO A 46 29.70 -19.49 7.37
C PRO A 46 29.46 -20.41 6.17
N ALA A 47 30.14 -21.55 6.15
CA ALA A 47 29.95 -22.56 5.10
C ALA A 47 28.48 -23.06 5.13
N PRO A 48 27.82 -23.20 3.96
CA PRO A 48 26.44 -23.69 3.91
C PRO A 48 26.33 -25.09 4.54
N THR A 49 25.27 -25.33 5.30
CA THR A 49 25.02 -26.66 5.88
C THR A 49 24.49 -27.61 4.80
N PRO A 50 24.59 -28.94 4.96
CA PRO A 50 24.08 -29.90 3.97
C PRO A 50 22.60 -29.72 3.60
N ASP A 51 21.78 -29.19 4.52
CA ASP A 51 20.36 -28.87 4.30
C ASP A 51 20.12 -27.54 3.55
N ASP A 52 21.17 -26.74 3.36
CA ASP A 52 21.17 -25.51 2.56
C ASP A 52 21.65 -25.75 1.12
N VAL A 53 22.24 -26.92 0.85
CA VAL A 53 22.71 -27.30 -0.48
C VAL A 53 21.52 -27.83 -1.29
N ILE A 54 20.85 -26.94 -2.02
CA ILE A 54 20.07 -27.34 -3.18
C ILE A 54 21.09 -27.87 -4.19
N ASN A 55 21.15 -29.18 -4.41
CA ASN A 55 22.06 -29.87 -5.36
C ASN A 55 22.50 -28.95 -6.51
N THR A 56 23.70 -28.38 -6.36
CA THR A 56 24.34 -27.56 -7.38
C THR A 56 24.78 -28.50 -8.49
N ALA A 57 23.97 -28.60 -9.53
CA ALA A 57 24.48 -29.08 -10.80
C ALA A 57 25.63 -28.14 -11.21
N SER A 58 26.86 -28.66 -11.14
CA SER A 58 28.15 -28.07 -11.56
C SER A 58 28.43 -26.62 -11.11
N GLU A 59 29.50 -26.45 -10.34
CA GLU A 59 30.02 -25.15 -9.85
C GLU A 59 30.49 -24.15 -10.93
N ASP A 60 30.21 -24.35 -12.23
CA ASP A 60 30.93 -23.60 -13.29
C ASP A 60 30.11 -22.81 -14.31
N GLU A 61 28.82 -22.56 -14.10
CA GLU A 61 28.12 -21.50 -14.83
C GLU A 61 27.18 -20.71 -13.92
N THR A 62 27.67 -19.60 -13.36
CA THR A 62 26.74 -18.58 -12.81
C THR A 62 25.78 -18.17 -13.93
N ALA A 63 24.48 -18.42 -13.76
CA ALA A 63 23.50 -18.02 -14.76
C ALA A 63 23.61 -16.51 -15.03
N ARG A 64 23.92 -16.19 -16.30
CA ARG A 64 24.09 -14.81 -16.76
C ARG A 64 23.16 -14.55 -17.94
N ILE A 65 22.57 -13.37 -17.94
CA ILE A 65 21.82 -12.85 -19.08
C ILE A 65 22.84 -12.50 -20.18
N THR A 66 22.68 -13.09 -21.37
CA THR A 66 23.58 -12.86 -22.52
C THR A 66 23.18 -11.66 -23.38
N SER A 67 21.89 -11.28 -23.37
CA SER A 67 21.36 -10.08 -24.00
C SER A 67 20.60 -9.23 -22.99
N GLU A 68 21.07 -8.01 -22.73
CA GLU A 68 20.43 -7.11 -21.77
C GLU A 68 19.03 -6.70 -22.24
N PRO A 69 17.95 -7.04 -21.50
CA PRO A 69 16.61 -6.68 -21.89
C PRO A 69 16.34 -5.20 -21.58
N VAL A 70 15.39 -4.64 -22.33
CA VAL A 70 14.79 -3.34 -22.04
C VAL A 70 13.58 -3.56 -21.13
N VAL A 71 13.46 -2.75 -20.10
CA VAL A 71 12.40 -2.81 -19.10
C VAL A 71 11.51 -1.57 -19.21
N ARG A 72 10.20 -1.76 -19.12
CA ARG A 72 9.18 -0.70 -19.20
C ARG A 72 8.57 -0.45 -17.82
N ILE A 73 8.81 0.70 -17.22
CA ILE A 73 8.35 1.04 -15.86
C ILE A 73 7.20 2.06 -15.92
N GLY A 74 6.00 1.67 -15.48
CA GLY A 74 4.82 2.53 -15.46
C GLY A 74 4.89 3.59 -14.34
N LEU A 75 5.45 4.76 -14.64
CA LEU A 75 5.62 5.87 -13.70
C LEU A 75 4.30 6.52 -13.28
N ALA A 76 3.32 6.55 -14.18
CA ALA A 76 1.96 7.00 -13.91
C ALA A 76 0.99 6.31 -14.87
N ILE A 77 -0.21 5.95 -14.39
CA ILE A 77 -1.22 5.21 -15.18
C ILE A 77 -2.55 5.96 -15.33
N ASN A 78 -2.70 7.12 -14.70
CA ASN A 78 -3.95 7.90 -14.67
C ASN A 78 -3.69 9.41 -14.68
N ALA A 79 -2.68 9.87 -15.43
CA ALA A 79 -2.33 11.29 -15.47
C ALA A 79 -3.31 12.07 -16.35
N ARG A 80 -3.79 13.22 -15.87
CA ARG A 80 -4.63 14.14 -16.67
C ARG A 80 -3.81 15.00 -17.63
N SER A 81 -2.60 15.35 -17.23
CA SER A 81 -1.58 15.98 -18.07
C SER A 81 -0.20 15.59 -17.54
N VAL A 82 0.81 15.60 -18.40
CA VAL A 82 2.17 15.19 -18.08
C VAL A 82 3.14 16.29 -18.48
N ASN A 83 4.09 16.63 -17.61
CA ASN A 83 5.17 17.55 -17.95
C ASN A 83 6.45 16.73 -18.17
N ILE A 84 6.98 16.82 -19.38
CA ILE A 84 8.27 16.23 -19.74
C ILE A 84 9.27 17.34 -19.99
N SER A 85 10.48 17.19 -19.48
CA SER A 85 11.56 18.16 -19.69
C SER A 85 12.92 17.51 -19.83
N THR A 86 13.89 18.29 -20.27
CA THR A 86 15.33 18.00 -20.16
C THR A 86 16.03 19.27 -19.70
N SER A 87 17.21 19.16 -19.09
CA SER A 87 18.08 20.32 -18.83
C SER A 87 18.86 20.76 -20.08
N GLY A 88 18.82 19.99 -21.16
CA GLY A 88 19.46 20.30 -22.43
C GLY A 88 18.65 21.27 -23.29
N ARG A 89 19.23 21.67 -24.43
CA ARG A 89 18.61 22.64 -25.35
C ARG A 89 17.49 22.03 -26.21
N LEU A 90 17.55 20.72 -26.47
CA LEU A 90 16.65 20.01 -27.38
C LEU A 90 15.99 18.84 -26.65
N LEU A 91 14.66 18.77 -26.73
CA LEU A 91 13.89 17.59 -26.37
C LEU A 91 13.40 16.94 -27.66
N ASN A 92 13.71 15.68 -27.87
CA ASN A 92 13.23 14.97 -29.06
C ASN A 92 11.92 14.27 -28.69
N ALA A 93 10.89 14.45 -29.51
CA ALA A 93 9.67 13.66 -29.42
C ALA A 93 9.35 13.00 -30.76
N THR A 94 9.10 11.70 -30.74
CA THR A 94 8.77 10.93 -31.95
C THR A 94 7.51 10.12 -31.78
N GLU A 95 6.82 9.93 -32.90
CA GLU A 95 5.92 8.79 -33.05
C GLU A 95 6.76 7.51 -33.25
N PRO A 96 6.26 6.33 -32.85
CA PRO A 96 7.03 5.09 -32.97
C PRO A 96 7.31 4.77 -34.44
N GLY A 97 8.59 4.67 -34.83
CA GLY A 97 9.01 4.34 -36.19
C GLY A 97 9.27 5.53 -37.12
N ALA A 98 9.15 6.77 -36.62
CA ALA A 98 9.54 7.99 -37.33
C ALA A 98 10.88 8.54 -36.83
N ASP A 99 11.56 9.33 -37.68
CA ASP A 99 12.81 10.01 -37.30
C ASP A 99 12.57 11.02 -36.16
N PRO A 100 13.51 11.15 -35.20
CA PRO A 100 13.54 12.23 -34.20
C PRO A 100 13.20 13.60 -34.75
N VAL A 101 12.06 14.16 -34.33
CA VAL A 101 11.77 15.57 -34.54
C VAL A 101 12.31 16.33 -33.32
N PRO A 102 13.39 17.12 -33.49
CA PRO A 102 13.90 17.94 -32.40
C PRO A 102 12.90 19.07 -32.12
N PHE A 103 12.43 19.15 -30.88
CA PHE A 103 11.75 20.33 -30.42
C PHE A 103 12.79 21.31 -29.87
N GLU A 104 12.78 22.56 -30.35
CA GLU A 104 13.55 23.67 -29.76
C GLU A 104 13.00 24.12 -28.39
N VAL A 105 12.36 23.22 -27.66
CA VAL A 105 11.86 23.47 -26.31
C VAL A 105 12.35 22.41 -25.35
N ALA A 106 12.89 22.85 -24.22
CA ALA A 106 13.42 21.97 -23.16
C ALA A 106 12.31 21.37 -22.27
N ARG A 107 11.05 21.79 -22.44
CA ARG A 107 9.90 21.35 -21.65
C ARG A 107 8.65 21.32 -22.53
N VAL A 108 7.84 20.28 -22.37
CA VAL A 108 6.54 20.14 -23.02
C VAL A 108 5.48 19.67 -22.03
N ARG A 109 4.24 20.09 -22.27
CA ARG A 109 3.06 19.56 -21.57
C ARG A 109 2.29 18.66 -22.53
N VAL A 110 1.99 17.45 -22.09
CA VAL A 110 1.20 16.47 -22.83
C VAL A 110 -0.19 16.39 -22.22
N GLU A 111 -1.22 16.46 -23.07
CA GLU A 111 -2.63 16.27 -22.68
C GLU A 111 -3.29 15.19 -23.53
N PRO A 112 -4.21 14.37 -22.96
CA PRO A 112 -4.94 13.38 -23.73
C PRO A 112 -6.02 14.05 -24.58
N ARG A 113 -6.18 13.62 -25.84
CA ARG A 113 -7.24 14.08 -26.73
C ARG A 113 -8.08 12.92 -27.27
N MET A 114 -9.40 13.14 -27.31
CA MET A 114 -10.32 12.28 -28.04
C MET A 114 -10.19 12.60 -29.54
N LEU A 115 -9.75 11.63 -30.35
CA LEU A 115 -9.79 11.80 -31.81
C LEU A 115 -11.17 11.39 -32.33
N PRO A 116 -11.69 12.06 -33.37
CA PRO A 116 -12.83 11.55 -34.12
C PRO A 116 -12.47 10.18 -34.75
N PRO A 117 -13.45 9.27 -34.92
CA PRO A 117 -13.22 7.97 -35.54
C PRO A 117 -12.64 8.15 -36.94
N LEU A 118 -11.74 7.26 -37.33
CA LEU A 118 -11.18 7.25 -38.68
C LEU A 118 -12.32 7.13 -39.71
N PRO A 119 -12.30 7.91 -40.81
CA PRO A 119 -13.25 7.70 -41.90
C PRO A 119 -13.09 6.27 -42.41
N ALA A 120 -14.22 5.58 -42.58
CA ALA A 120 -14.23 4.26 -43.20
C ALA A 120 -13.53 4.36 -44.57
N PRO A 121 -12.68 3.38 -44.95
CA PRO A 121 -12.09 3.39 -46.28
C PRO A 121 -13.21 3.51 -47.32
N ASN A 122 -13.12 4.53 -48.18
CA ASN A 122 -14.10 4.81 -49.22
C ASN A 122 -14.23 3.59 -50.13
N ALA A 123 -15.32 2.85 -49.99
CA ALA A 123 -15.78 1.91 -51.01
C ALA A 123 -16.51 2.71 -52.11
N LYS A 124 -15.75 3.11 -53.12
CA LYS A 124 -16.20 3.55 -54.45
C LYS A 124 -15.06 3.15 -55.39
N THR A 125 -15.24 2.39 -56.46
CA THR A 125 -16.38 2.03 -57.31
C THR A 125 -15.95 0.78 -58.08
N ASP A 126 -16.88 -0.13 -58.39
CA ASP A 126 -17.02 -0.76 -59.71
C ASP A 126 -18.26 -1.69 -59.68
N ASP A 127 -19.29 -1.19 -60.36
CA ASP A 127 -20.37 -1.81 -61.12
C ASP A 127 -21.27 -2.96 -60.62
N GLU A 128 -22.56 -2.74 -60.94
CA GLU A 128 -23.67 -3.67 -61.18
C GLU A 128 -24.35 -4.42 -60.01
N ALA A 129 -25.55 -3.92 -59.69
CA ALA A 129 -26.68 -4.62 -59.07
C ALA A 129 -27.23 -5.72 -60.03
N PRO A 130 -28.06 -6.72 -59.61
CA PRO A 130 -29.14 -6.53 -58.64
C PRO A 130 -29.48 -7.67 -57.66
N GLY A 131 -30.04 -7.25 -56.52
CA GLY A 131 -31.18 -7.90 -55.86
C GLY A 131 -30.90 -9.10 -54.94
N ILE A 132 -31.21 -8.95 -53.64
CA ILE A 132 -32.43 -9.52 -53.03
C ILE A 132 -32.44 -9.20 -51.52
N GLU A 133 -33.53 -8.52 -51.14
CA GLU A 133 -34.28 -8.47 -49.87
C GLU A 133 -33.60 -8.52 -48.50
N THR A 134 -33.89 -7.45 -47.77
CA THR A 134 -33.89 -7.29 -46.32
C THR A 134 -34.88 -8.21 -45.61
N ALA A 135 -34.46 -8.83 -44.51
CA ALA A 135 -35.36 -9.14 -43.40
C ALA A 135 -34.63 -8.92 -42.06
N SER A 136 -34.97 -7.79 -41.43
CA SER A 136 -34.80 -7.56 -40.00
C SER A 136 -35.83 -8.39 -39.24
N SER A 137 -35.42 -9.14 -38.24
CA SER A 137 -36.28 -9.42 -37.08
C SER A 137 -35.43 -9.56 -35.82
N THR A 138 -35.60 -8.57 -34.95
CA THR A 138 -35.62 -8.71 -33.49
C THR A 138 -36.13 -10.07 -33.04
N ASP A 139 -35.41 -10.75 -32.14
CA ASP A 139 -35.93 -10.90 -30.79
C ASP A 139 -34.91 -11.46 -29.79
N ALA A 140 -35.04 -10.95 -28.57
CA ALA A 140 -34.28 -11.35 -27.41
C ALA A 140 -34.94 -12.56 -26.73
N ALA A 141 -34.16 -13.59 -26.37
CA ALA A 141 -34.44 -14.43 -25.19
C ALA A 141 -33.26 -15.36 -24.85
N THR A 142 -32.62 -15.04 -23.72
CA THR A 142 -32.27 -15.93 -22.60
C THR A 142 -32.28 -17.45 -22.85
N ARG A 143 -31.12 -18.12 -22.71
CA ARG A 143 -30.97 -19.41 -21.99
C ARG A 143 -29.50 -19.78 -21.72
N GLN A 144 -29.28 -20.30 -20.52
CA GLN A 144 -28.01 -20.73 -19.92
C GLN A 144 -27.37 -21.95 -20.63
N PRO A 145 -26.06 -22.22 -20.41
CA PRO A 145 -25.31 -23.26 -21.11
C PRO A 145 -25.39 -24.62 -20.40
N GLN A 146 -25.65 -25.68 -21.18
CA GLN A 146 -25.36 -27.05 -20.76
C GLN A 146 -24.10 -27.56 -21.45
N ALA A 147 -23.22 -28.13 -20.63
CA ALA A 147 -22.00 -28.81 -21.02
C ALA A 147 -22.29 -30.14 -21.72
N SER A 148 -21.53 -30.46 -22.76
CA SER A 148 -21.32 -31.84 -23.18
C SER A 148 -19.92 -32.02 -23.75
N THR A 149 -19.27 -33.02 -23.18
CA THR A 149 -18.00 -33.63 -23.54
C THR A 149 -18.07 -34.32 -24.90
N ARG A 150 -17.04 -34.16 -25.74
CA ARG A 150 -16.51 -35.26 -26.57
C ARG A 150 -15.17 -34.91 -27.20
N ARG A 151 -14.19 -35.79 -26.98
CA ARG A 151 -12.98 -35.97 -27.79
C ARG A 151 -13.34 -36.96 -28.92
N PRO A 152 -12.74 -36.85 -30.12
CA PRO A 152 -11.79 -37.91 -30.48
C PRO A 152 -10.55 -37.45 -31.27
N THR A 153 -9.67 -38.44 -31.38
CA THR A 153 -8.32 -38.64 -31.92
C THR A 153 -7.97 -38.12 -33.33
N ALA A 154 -6.66 -38.02 -33.55
CA ALA A 154 -5.92 -37.46 -34.68
C ALA A 154 -5.80 -38.35 -35.93
N ALA A 155 -5.58 -37.72 -37.08
CA ALA A 155 -4.67 -38.17 -38.16
C ALA A 155 -4.32 -37.01 -39.11
N THR A 156 -3.08 -37.02 -39.60
CA THR A 156 -2.31 -35.90 -40.16
C THR A 156 -2.31 -35.89 -41.69
N THR A 157 -2.28 -34.71 -42.35
CA THR A 157 -1.53 -34.49 -43.61
C THR A 157 -1.02 -33.03 -43.64
N PRO A 158 0.23 -32.76 -44.07
CA PRO A 158 0.90 -31.48 -43.90
C PRO A 158 0.83 -30.60 -45.17
N GLY A 159 0.59 -29.29 -44.99
CA GLY A 159 0.77 -28.31 -46.07
C GLY A 159 -0.38 -27.32 -46.23
N ALA A 160 -0.51 -26.39 -45.29
CA ALA A 160 -1.12 -25.07 -45.51
C ALA A 160 -0.79 -24.20 -44.29
N LYS A 161 -0.09 -23.08 -44.48
CA LYS A 161 0.04 -22.05 -43.44
C LYS A 161 -1.37 -21.51 -43.17
N PRO A 162 -1.95 -21.59 -41.96
CA PRO A 162 -3.13 -20.82 -41.66
C PRO A 162 -2.67 -19.37 -41.48
N SER A 163 -2.74 -18.58 -42.54
CA SER A 163 -2.71 -17.12 -42.43
C SER A 163 -4.00 -16.73 -41.72
N ILE A 164 -3.92 -16.56 -40.40
CA ILE A 164 -4.94 -15.83 -39.64
C ILE A 164 -4.90 -14.41 -40.18
N GLN A 165 -5.79 -14.09 -41.11
CA GLN A 165 -6.07 -12.70 -41.45
C GLN A 165 -6.65 -12.07 -40.18
N LEU A 166 -5.92 -11.09 -39.64
CA LEU A 166 -6.44 -10.21 -38.60
C LEU A 166 -7.66 -9.51 -39.20
N THR A 167 -8.86 -10.02 -38.95
CA THR A 167 -10.08 -9.28 -39.24
C THR A 167 -10.05 -8.02 -38.39
N SER A 168 -10.03 -6.88 -39.07
CA SER A 168 -10.00 -5.52 -38.56
C SER A 168 -10.63 -5.39 -37.17
N ARG A 169 -9.81 -5.03 -36.18
CA ARG A 169 -10.26 -4.62 -34.86
C ARG A 169 -11.26 -3.47 -35.04
N ALA A 170 -12.44 -3.59 -34.45
CA ALA A 170 -13.48 -2.58 -34.47
C ALA A 170 -12.90 -1.19 -34.13
N SER A 171 -13.21 -0.21 -34.98
CA SER A 171 -12.88 1.22 -34.84
C SER A 171 -13.64 1.81 -33.64
N GLY A 172 -13.10 1.63 -32.43
CA GLY A 172 -13.37 2.53 -31.32
C GLY A 172 -12.56 3.82 -31.50
N PRO A 173 -12.91 4.94 -30.80
CA PRO A 173 -12.17 6.18 -30.92
C PRO A 173 -10.68 5.94 -30.63
N SER A 174 -9.82 6.15 -31.62
CA SER A 174 -8.38 6.30 -31.36
C SER A 174 -8.21 7.51 -30.47
N ARG A 175 -7.46 7.39 -29.37
CA ARG A 175 -7.11 8.55 -28.55
C ARG A 175 -5.68 8.94 -28.90
N GLY A 176 -5.45 10.23 -29.05
CA GLY A 176 -4.15 10.79 -29.41
C GLY A 176 -3.59 11.66 -28.32
N GLU A 177 -2.36 12.09 -28.50
CA GLU A 177 -1.57 12.88 -27.58
C GLU A 177 -1.30 14.25 -28.21
N VAL A 178 -1.58 15.32 -27.47
CA VAL A 178 -1.28 16.67 -27.93
C VAL A 178 -0.19 17.27 -27.05
N LEU A 179 0.86 17.76 -27.69
CA LEU A 179 2.00 18.40 -27.04
C LEU A 179 1.86 19.92 -27.13
N TYR A 180 2.14 20.61 -26.04
CA TYR A 180 2.16 22.07 -25.95
C TYR A 180 3.51 22.58 -25.45
N ALA A 181 4.01 23.66 -26.07
CA ALA A 181 5.09 24.45 -25.50
C ALA A 181 4.60 25.18 -24.24
N PRO A 182 5.48 25.50 -23.26
CA PRO A 182 5.10 26.28 -22.10
C PRO A 182 4.49 27.63 -22.52
N GLY A 183 3.27 27.92 -22.05
CA GLY A 183 2.56 29.17 -22.35
C GLY A 183 1.93 29.27 -23.74
N SER A 184 2.02 28.24 -24.59
CA SER A 184 1.36 28.20 -25.90
C SER A 184 0.00 27.50 -25.83
N SER A 185 -1.01 28.10 -26.46
CA SER A 185 -2.30 27.44 -26.74
C SER A 185 -2.30 26.68 -28.08
N LYS A 186 -1.29 26.90 -28.93
CA LYS A 186 -1.11 26.19 -30.20
C LYS A 186 -0.32 24.89 -29.96
N PRO A 187 -0.79 23.74 -30.47
CA PRO A 187 -0.09 22.47 -30.30
C PRO A 187 1.21 22.42 -31.12
N LEU A 188 2.23 21.81 -30.53
CA LEU A 188 3.52 21.50 -31.15
C LEU A 188 3.46 20.22 -31.99
N LEU A 189 2.74 19.21 -31.48
CA LEU A 189 2.55 17.91 -32.11
C LEU A 189 1.15 17.40 -31.76
N ASP A 190 0.47 16.81 -32.74
CA ASP A 190 -0.79 16.09 -32.59
C ASP A 190 -0.54 14.65 -33.03
N ALA A 191 -0.19 13.79 -32.06
CA ALA A 191 0.20 12.41 -32.30
C ALA A 191 -1.00 11.47 -32.18
N ARG A 192 -1.03 10.42 -32.98
CA ARG A 192 -2.04 9.34 -32.88
C ARG A 192 -1.48 8.04 -32.29
N ALA A 193 -0.24 8.10 -31.82
CA ALA A 193 0.55 6.98 -31.33
C ALA A 193 1.41 7.43 -30.13
N PRO A 194 1.89 6.48 -29.29
CA PRO A 194 2.70 6.80 -28.12
C PRO A 194 3.86 7.74 -28.45
N VAL A 195 3.96 8.85 -27.73
CA VAL A 195 5.02 9.83 -27.94
C VAL A 195 6.23 9.44 -27.11
N VAL A 196 7.38 9.32 -27.77
CA VAL A 196 8.64 8.93 -27.13
C VAL A 196 9.53 10.15 -26.96
N PHE A 197 9.90 10.44 -25.72
CA PHE A 197 10.80 11.51 -25.34
C PHE A 197 12.18 10.97 -25.00
N ALA A 198 13.21 11.48 -25.68
CA ALA A 198 14.61 11.16 -25.45
C ALA A 198 15.47 12.43 -25.44
N SER A 199 16.67 12.30 -24.87
CA SER A 199 17.69 13.36 -24.90
C SER A 199 18.88 12.90 -25.74
N ASP A 200 19.46 13.82 -26.51
CA ASP A 200 20.68 13.58 -27.30
C ASP A 200 21.93 13.47 -26.41
N ASP A 201 21.86 13.98 -25.18
CA ASP A 201 22.90 13.90 -24.17
C ASP A 201 22.29 13.45 -22.85
N GLU A 202 21.91 12.17 -22.78
CA GLU A 202 21.32 11.58 -21.57
C GLU A 202 22.25 11.69 -20.34
N ALA A 203 23.57 11.64 -20.58
CA ALA A 203 24.58 11.65 -19.51
C ALA A 203 24.58 12.98 -18.74
N GLN A 204 24.49 14.12 -19.41
CA GLN A 204 24.43 15.43 -18.74
C GLN A 204 23.00 15.96 -18.61
N HIS A 205 22.15 15.64 -19.58
CA HIS A 205 20.84 16.23 -19.77
C HIS A 205 19.75 15.16 -19.93
N PRO A 206 19.50 14.31 -18.92
CA PRO A 206 18.52 13.23 -19.02
C PRO A 206 17.10 13.78 -19.19
N VAL A 207 16.23 12.95 -19.76
CA VAL A 207 14.78 13.22 -19.75
C VAL A 207 14.26 13.19 -18.32
N ARG A 208 13.29 14.07 -18.05
CA ARG A 208 12.73 14.28 -16.72
C ARG A 208 11.21 14.19 -16.79
N TYR A 209 10.64 13.52 -15.80
CA TYR A 209 9.21 13.53 -15.53
C TYR A 209 9.01 14.11 -14.13
N ASN A 210 8.20 15.17 -14.02
CA ASN A 210 8.01 15.94 -12.78
C ASN A 210 9.35 16.31 -12.13
N GLU A 211 10.27 16.88 -12.93
CA GLU A 211 11.62 17.31 -12.52
C GLU A 211 12.60 16.20 -12.11
N LYS A 212 12.13 14.96 -11.96
CA LYS A 212 12.96 13.80 -11.64
C LYS A 212 13.62 13.23 -12.91
N PRO A 213 14.95 13.10 -12.96
CA PRO A 213 15.68 12.56 -14.10
C PRO A 213 15.59 11.03 -14.20
N TYR A 214 15.48 10.54 -15.43
CA TYR A 214 15.44 9.12 -15.76
C TYR A 214 16.45 8.77 -16.85
N ARG A 215 16.95 7.54 -16.81
CA ARG A 215 17.77 6.96 -17.87
C ARG A 215 16.90 6.43 -19.01
N GLY A 216 17.49 6.30 -20.20
CA GLY A 216 16.81 5.91 -21.42
C GLY A 216 15.79 6.96 -21.87
N ARG A 217 14.56 6.53 -22.12
CA ARG A 217 13.50 7.37 -22.71
C ARG A 217 12.19 7.28 -21.94
N LEU A 218 11.30 8.25 -22.17
CA LEU A 218 9.95 8.28 -21.62
C LEU A 218 8.94 8.10 -22.75
N GLU A 219 8.05 7.14 -22.63
CA GLU A 219 6.94 6.94 -23.55
C GLU A 219 5.65 7.40 -22.87
N VAL A 220 4.87 8.23 -23.56
CA VAL A 220 3.60 8.77 -23.06
C VAL A 220 2.49 8.40 -24.03
N PHE A 221 1.44 7.77 -23.53
CA PHE A 221 0.28 7.39 -24.35
C PHE A 221 -1.04 7.48 -23.62
N ALA A 222 -2.12 7.73 -24.36
CA ALA A 222 -3.48 7.67 -23.86
C ALA A 222 -3.93 6.22 -23.66
N ASN A 223 -4.41 5.89 -22.46
CA ASN A 223 -4.92 4.56 -22.15
C ASN A 223 -6.42 4.42 -22.45
N THR A 224 -6.93 3.20 -22.30
CA THR A 224 -8.34 2.85 -22.50
C THR A 224 -9.29 3.61 -21.58
N ARG A 225 -8.82 4.15 -20.45
CA ARG A 225 -9.59 4.99 -19.52
C ARG A 225 -9.65 6.46 -19.92
N GLY A 226 -8.86 6.89 -20.91
CA GLY A 226 -8.88 8.27 -21.43
C GLY A 226 -7.94 9.19 -20.66
N THR A 227 -6.99 8.60 -19.95
CA THR A 227 -5.94 9.29 -19.20
C THR A 227 -4.59 8.94 -19.81
N LEU A 228 -3.54 9.69 -19.46
CA LEU A 228 -2.19 9.41 -19.89
C LEU A 228 -1.51 8.38 -19.00
N THR A 229 -0.77 7.50 -19.65
CA THR A 229 0.20 6.58 -19.04
C THR A 229 1.60 7.07 -19.39
N VAL A 230 2.48 7.13 -18.40
CA VAL A 230 3.90 7.53 -18.55
C VAL A 230 4.74 6.31 -18.23
N VAL A 231 5.57 5.90 -19.16
CA VAL A 231 6.43 4.72 -19.05
C VAL A 231 7.88 5.12 -19.23
N ASN A 232 8.74 4.76 -18.29
CA ASN A 232 10.18 4.84 -18.51
C ASN A 232 10.67 3.55 -19.16
N VAL A 233 11.30 3.68 -20.33
CA VAL A 233 11.86 2.57 -21.09
C VAL A 233 13.38 2.64 -20.99
N VAL A 234 13.96 1.68 -20.28
CA VAL A 234 15.35 1.73 -19.78
C VAL A 234 16.01 0.35 -19.86
N ALA A 235 17.33 0.30 -20.03
CA ALA A 235 18.07 -0.95 -20.00
C ALA A 235 18.07 -1.55 -18.58
N LEU A 236 18.11 -2.87 -18.47
CA LEU A 236 18.00 -3.57 -17.18
C LEU A 236 19.02 -3.09 -16.14
N GLU A 237 20.28 -2.92 -16.51
CA GLU A 237 21.34 -2.54 -15.57
C GLU A 237 21.16 -1.10 -15.07
N ASP A 238 20.71 -0.22 -15.95
CA ASP A 238 20.36 1.16 -15.61
C ASP A 238 19.11 1.25 -14.73
N TYR A 239 18.13 0.36 -14.94
CA TYR A 239 17.00 0.20 -14.03
C TYR A 239 17.46 -0.24 -12.64
N VAL A 240 18.31 -1.27 -12.55
CA VAL A 240 18.82 -1.82 -11.29
C VAL A 240 19.61 -0.77 -10.50
N ARG A 241 20.37 0.11 -11.15
CA ARG A 241 21.03 1.26 -10.50
C ARG A 241 20.06 2.21 -9.79
N GLY A 242 18.86 2.38 -10.34
CA GLY A 242 17.80 3.16 -9.71
C GLY A 242 16.98 2.38 -8.66
N VAL A 243 17.14 1.06 -8.54
CA VAL A 243 16.42 0.23 -7.56
C VAL A 243 17.26 0.01 -6.31
N VAL A 244 18.48 -0.51 -6.45
CA VAL A 244 19.33 -0.95 -5.33
C VAL A 244 19.47 0.09 -4.21
N PRO A 245 19.79 1.37 -4.47
CA PRO A 245 19.94 2.36 -3.39
C PRO A 245 18.64 2.69 -2.65
N ASN A 246 17.47 2.40 -3.23
CA ASN A 246 16.16 2.63 -2.60
C ASN A 246 15.68 1.42 -1.79
N GLU A 247 16.12 0.22 -2.15
CA GLU A 247 15.77 -1.02 -1.44
C GLU A 247 16.78 -1.34 -0.32
N LEU A 248 18.06 -1.10 -0.59
CA LEU A 248 19.14 -1.26 0.39
C LEU A 248 20.04 -0.02 0.37
N SER A 249 19.73 0.93 1.25
CA SER A 249 20.41 2.23 1.29
C SER A 249 21.90 2.09 1.67
N PRO A 250 22.83 2.67 0.90
CA PRO A 250 24.27 2.57 1.16
C PRO A 250 24.70 3.31 2.44
N GLY A 251 23.98 4.36 2.86
CA GLY A 251 24.22 5.01 4.16
C GLY A 251 23.73 4.17 5.35
N GLY A 252 22.78 3.27 5.09
CA GLY A 252 22.23 2.32 6.03
C GLY A 252 23.04 1.01 6.13
N TRP A 253 23.70 0.59 5.06
CA TRP A 253 24.33 -0.73 4.98
C TRP A 253 25.56 -0.66 4.06
N PRO A 254 26.73 -0.23 4.57
CA PRO A 254 27.96 -0.09 3.79
C PRO A 254 28.65 -1.45 3.53
N GLU A 255 27.87 -2.50 3.26
CA GLU A 255 28.35 -3.86 3.02
C GLU A 255 28.20 -4.19 1.52
N LEU A 256 29.32 -4.18 0.79
CA LEU A 256 29.33 -4.36 -0.66
C LEU A 256 28.69 -5.69 -1.10
N GLU A 257 28.96 -6.77 -0.38
CA GLU A 257 28.40 -8.09 -0.71
C GLU A 257 26.88 -8.15 -0.50
N ALA A 258 26.34 -7.44 0.49
CA ALA A 258 24.89 -7.31 0.66
C ALA A 258 24.25 -6.52 -0.49
N LEU A 259 24.89 -5.43 -0.93
CA LEU A 259 24.46 -4.67 -2.11
C LEU A 259 24.54 -5.48 -3.39
N LYS A 260 25.55 -6.35 -3.54
CA LYS A 260 25.67 -7.28 -4.67
C LYS A 260 24.55 -8.32 -4.66
N ALA A 261 24.24 -8.88 -3.50
CA ALA A 261 23.10 -9.80 -3.34
C ALA A 261 21.78 -9.10 -3.71
N GLN A 262 21.57 -7.87 -3.23
CA GLN A 262 20.40 -7.05 -3.58
C GLN A 262 20.34 -6.76 -5.10
N ALA A 263 21.48 -6.45 -5.74
CA ALA A 263 21.53 -6.22 -7.18
C ALA A 263 21.13 -7.47 -7.98
N VAL A 264 21.63 -8.64 -7.60
CA VAL A 264 21.25 -9.93 -8.21
C VAL A 264 19.77 -10.22 -7.97
N ALA A 265 19.26 -10.04 -6.76
CA ALA A 265 17.85 -10.24 -6.43
C ALA A 265 16.95 -9.32 -7.27
N ALA A 266 17.26 -8.01 -7.29
CA ALA A 266 16.48 -7.02 -8.03
C ALA A 266 16.45 -7.30 -9.54
N ARG A 267 17.60 -7.68 -10.12
CA ARG A 267 17.71 -8.08 -11.52
C ARG A 267 16.89 -9.33 -11.83
N THR A 268 16.99 -10.34 -10.98
CA THR A 268 16.30 -11.63 -11.14
C THR A 268 14.78 -11.44 -11.04
N TYR A 269 14.32 -10.65 -10.06
CA TYR A 269 12.93 -10.27 -9.93
C TYR A 269 12.42 -9.59 -11.19
N THR A 270 13.17 -8.61 -11.71
CA THR A 270 12.78 -7.89 -12.93
C THR A 270 12.59 -8.83 -14.10
N VAL A 271 13.60 -9.66 -14.41
CA VAL A 271 13.54 -10.61 -15.54
C VAL A 271 12.36 -11.57 -15.41
N SER A 272 12.10 -12.07 -14.20
CA SER A 272 11.01 -13.01 -13.94
C SER A 272 9.61 -12.38 -14.04
N ASN A 273 9.51 -11.05 -13.98
CA ASN A 273 8.25 -10.30 -13.95
C ASN A 273 8.06 -9.35 -15.14
N ILE A 274 8.91 -9.41 -16.18
CA ILE A 274 8.66 -8.70 -17.45
C ILE A 274 7.30 -9.13 -18.01
N GLY A 275 6.51 -8.17 -18.49
CA GLY A 275 5.15 -8.41 -18.98
C GLY A 275 4.07 -8.55 -17.91
N ARG A 276 4.38 -8.43 -16.61
CA ARG A 276 3.38 -8.53 -15.53
C ARG A 276 2.20 -7.57 -15.70
N PHE A 277 2.47 -6.36 -16.20
CA PHE A 277 1.43 -5.35 -16.50
C PHE A 277 1.26 -5.10 -18.01
N GLN A 278 1.56 -6.10 -18.86
CA GLN A 278 1.55 -5.92 -20.33
C GLN A 278 0.20 -5.39 -20.85
N ARG A 279 -0.91 -5.76 -20.21
CA ARG A 279 -2.27 -5.26 -20.55
C ARG A 279 -2.43 -3.75 -20.37
N GLU A 280 -1.59 -3.15 -19.53
CA GLU A 280 -1.53 -1.70 -19.27
C GLU A 280 -0.40 -1.00 -20.05
N GLY A 281 0.41 -1.76 -20.80
CA GLY A 281 1.45 -1.22 -21.69
C GLY A 281 2.85 -1.11 -21.08
N PHE A 282 3.08 -1.66 -19.89
CA PHE A 282 4.39 -1.66 -19.20
C PHE A 282 4.65 -2.98 -18.46
N ASP A 283 5.84 -3.15 -17.90
CA ASP A 283 6.29 -4.38 -17.26
C ASP A 283 6.16 -4.34 -15.73
N LEU A 284 6.63 -3.24 -15.11
CA LEU A 284 6.74 -3.09 -13.66
C LEU A 284 6.29 -1.69 -13.19
N THR A 285 6.06 -1.55 -11.88
CA THR A 285 5.75 -0.27 -11.22
C THR A 285 6.95 0.23 -10.41
N PRO A 286 7.09 1.55 -10.17
CA PRO A 286 8.23 2.12 -9.44
C PRO A 286 8.05 2.09 -7.91
N ASP A 287 7.16 1.24 -7.39
CA ASP A 287 6.74 1.19 -5.98
C ASP A 287 6.64 -0.25 -5.46
N THR A 288 6.15 -0.40 -4.22
CA THR A 288 6.07 -1.68 -3.49
C THR A 288 5.24 -2.78 -4.17
N ARG A 289 4.45 -2.46 -5.21
CA ARG A 289 3.79 -3.50 -6.02
C ARG A 289 4.81 -4.31 -6.84
N SER A 290 5.97 -3.71 -7.15
CA SER A 290 7.11 -4.35 -7.81
C SER A 290 8.38 -4.13 -7.00
N GLN A 291 9.10 -3.03 -7.24
CA GLN A 291 10.32 -2.63 -6.53
C GLN A 291 10.39 -1.10 -6.54
N VAL A 292 10.97 -0.50 -5.50
CA VAL A 292 11.10 0.95 -5.40
C VAL A 292 12.12 1.46 -6.41
N TYR A 293 11.67 2.24 -7.40
CA TYR A 293 12.52 2.77 -8.46
C TYR A 293 12.68 4.29 -8.37
N GLY A 294 13.89 4.71 -8.00
CA GLY A 294 14.27 6.11 -7.79
C GLY A 294 14.77 6.83 -9.04
N GLY A 295 14.79 6.19 -10.21
CA GLY A 295 15.36 6.80 -11.43
C GLY A 295 16.83 7.18 -11.22
N ARG A 296 17.32 8.14 -12.02
CA ARG A 296 18.72 8.56 -11.97
C ARG A 296 19.08 9.35 -10.71
N ALA A 297 18.09 10.01 -10.11
CA ALA A 297 18.30 10.91 -8.96
C ALA A 297 18.86 10.22 -7.71
N THR A 298 18.63 8.92 -7.59
CA THR A 298 19.02 8.14 -6.39
C THR A 298 20.23 7.25 -6.62
N GLU A 299 20.84 7.27 -7.81
CA GLU A 299 22.05 6.50 -8.10
C GLU A 299 23.17 6.89 -7.13
N HIS A 300 23.98 5.89 -6.74
CA HIS A 300 25.02 6.09 -5.76
C HIS A 300 26.27 5.29 -6.15
N PRO A 301 27.48 5.88 -6.15
CA PRO A 301 28.68 5.20 -6.64
C PRO A 301 28.95 3.84 -5.99
N PHE A 302 28.64 3.71 -4.70
CA PHE A 302 28.81 2.45 -3.97
C PHE A 302 27.81 1.35 -4.40
N THR A 303 26.55 1.70 -4.66
CA THR A 303 25.57 0.75 -5.18
C THR A 303 25.82 0.45 -6.65
N ASP A 304 26.25 1.44 -7.42
CA ASP A 304 26.57 1.29 -8.84
C ASP A 304 27.74 0.31 -9.06
N ARG A 305 28.72 0.33 -8.14
CA ARG A 305 29.79 -0.67 -8.08
C ARG A 305 29.24 -2.08 -7.84
N ALA A 306 28.29 -2.25 -6.93
CA ALA A 306 27.67 -3.55 -6.68
C ALA A 306 26.89 -4.05 -7.91
N VAL A 307 26.18 -3.16 -8.59
CA VAL A 307 25.48 -3.47 -9.85
C VAL A 307 26.46 -3.87 -10.95
N SER A 308 27.57 -3.12 -11.12
CA SER A 308 28.55 -3.40 -12.17
C SER A 308 29.33 -4.70 -11.93
N GLU A 309 29.75 -4.98 -10.70
CA GLU A 309 30.46 -6.22 -10.34
C GLU A 309 29.54 -7.46 -10.41
N THR A 310 28.21 -7.28 -10.45
CA THR A 310 27.22 -8.36 -10.63
C THR A 310 26.48 -8.30 -11.95
N ARG A 311 26.97 -7.52 -12.92
CA ARG A 311 26.31 -7.29 -14.21
C ARG A 311 25.88 -8.62 -14.86
N GLY A 312 24.60 -8.69 -15.25
CA GLY A 312 24.01 -9.86 -15.89
C GLY A 312 23.80 -11.09 -15.00
N ARG A 313 24.29 -11.13 -13.75
CA ARG A 313 24.10 -12.29 -12.86
C ARG A 313 22.68 -12.34 -12.32
N VAL A 314 22.04 -13.51 -12.43
CA VAL A 314 20.69 -13.78 -11.93
C VAL A 314 20.65 -15.08 -11.11
N ALA A 315 19.71 -15.17 -10.19
CA ALA A 315 19.44 -16.40 -9.44
C ALA A 315 18.45 -17.27 -10.22
N THR A 316 18.75 -18.57 -10.36
CA THR A 316 17.88 -19.50 -11.08
C THR A 316 17.60 -20.74 -10.25
N PHE A 317 16.48 -21.39 -10.52
CA PHE A 317 16.16 -22.71 -10.01
C PHE A 317 15.79 -23.58 -11.21
N LYS A 318 16.52 -24.69 -11.40
CA LYS A 318 16.40 -25.57 -12.59
C LYS A 318 16.53 -24.79 -13.91
N GLY A 319 17.46 -23.84 -13.97
CA GLY A 319 17.76 -23.04 -15.17
C GLY A 319 16.75 -21.92 -15.47
N VAL A 320 15.70 -21.74 -14.67
CA VAL A 320 14.71 -20.67 -14.83
C VAL A 320 14.94 -19.59 -13.77
N PRO A 321 14.94 -18.29 -14.12
CA PRO A 321 14.99 -17.21 -13.14
C PRO A 321 13.92 -17.36 -12.04
N ILE A 322 14.33 -17.18 -10.78
CA ILE A 322 13.41 -17.29 -9.64
C ILE A 322 12.62 -15.99 -9.43
N ASN A 323 11.43 -16.10 -8.83
CA ASN A 323 10.78 -14.91 -8.28
C ASN A 323 11.50 -14.48 -6.98
N ALA A 324 12.49 -13.60 -7.11
CA ALA A 324 13.41 -13.21 -6.05
C ALA A 324 12.78 -12.16 -5.10
N PHE A 325 11.86 -12.59 -4.24
CA PHE A 325 11.31 -11.74 -3.18
C PHE A 325 12.35 -11.43 -2.10
N TYR A 326 12.28 -10.22 -1.55
CA TYR A 326 13.08 -9.77 -0.43
C TYR A 326 12.24 -8.92 0.53
N THR A 327 12.71 -8.76 1.76
CA THR A 327 12.08 -7.94 2.81
C THR A 327 13.16 -7.24 3.63
N SER A 328 12.80 -6.14 4.28
CA SER A 328 13.73 -5.34 5.11
C SER A 328 14.28 -6.14 6.29
N THR A 329 13.39 -6.74 7.10
CA THR A 329 13.76 -7.51 8.29
C THR A 329 12.85 -8.72 8.45
N CYS A 330 13.44 -9.90 8.54
CA CYS A 330 12.73 -11.19 8.69
C CYS A 330 12.29 -11.50 10.13
N GLY A 331 12.81 -10.80 11.15
CA GLY A 331 12.44 -11.04 12.55
C GLY A 331 13.04 -12.32 13.15
N GLY A 332 14.06 -12.92 12.52
CA GLY A 332 14.78 -14.11 13.00
C GLY A 332 14.66 -15.31 12.06
N ARG A 333 13.57 -15.41 11.30
CA ARG A 333 13.38 -16.43 10.25
C ARG A 333 12.63 -15.83 9.06
N THR A 334 12.99 -16.23 7.85
CA THR A 334 12.13 -16.00 6.67
C THR A 334 10.93 -16.95 6.71
N GLU A 335 9.94 -16.69 5.86
CA GLU A 335 8.67 -17.42 5.81
C GLU A 335 8.56 -18.24 4.50
N ASP A 336 7.76 -19.29 4.53
CA ASP A 336 7.36 -20.04 3.33
C ASP A 336 6.42 -19.17 2.47
N ALA A 337 6.71 -19.05 1.16
CA ALA A 337 5.91 -18.20 0.26
C ALA A 337 4.41 -18.57 0.24
N HIS A 338 4.08 -19.86 0.39
CA HIS A 338 2.70 -20.33 0.47
C HIS A 338 1.91 -19.69 1.61
N ASN A 339 2.55 -19.45 2.76
CA ASN A 339 1.90 -18.88 3.93
C ASN A 339 1.56 -17.39 3.75
N ILE A 340 2.27 -16.69 2.87
CA ILE A 340 2.07 -15.26 2.59
C ILE A 340 1.14 -15.06 1.39
N PHE A 341 1.41 -15.76 0.28
CA PHE A 341 0.77 -15.51 -1.01
C PHE A 341 -0.28 -16.58 -1.40
N GLY A 342 -0.41 -17.66 -0.60
CA GLY A 342 -1.19 -18.83 -0.96
C GLY A 342 -0.54 -19.66 -2.08
N GLY A 343 -1.31 -20.56 -2.69
CA GLY A 343 -0.88 -21.36 -3.85
C GLY A 343 -0.09 -22.61 -3.49
N ASP A 344 0.68 -23.16 -4.43
CA ASP A 344 1.52 -24.34 -4.14
C ASP A 344 2.86 -23.95 -3.51
N ALA A 345 3.45 -24.92 -2.83
CA ALA A 345 4.69 -24.73 -2.11
C ALA A 345 5.87 -24.52 -3.08
N VAL A 346 6.57 -23.40 -2.96
CA VAL A 346 7.67 -23.02 -3.87
C VAL A 346 9.03 -23.50 -3.31
N PRO A 347 9.77 -24.38 -4.01
CA PRO A 347 10.96 -25.03 -3.45
C PRO A 347 12.09 -24.09 -2.98
N TYR A 348 12.28 -22.95 -3.65
CA TYR A 348 13.33 -21.98 -3.35
C TYR A 348 12.87 -20.82 -2.46
N LEU A 349 11.58 -20.76 -2.08
CA LEU A 349 11.03 -19.76 -1.16
C LEU A 349 10.52 -20.45 0.11
N ARG A 350 11.48 -20.95 0.89
CA ARG A 350 11.25 -21.63 2.16
C ARG A 350 11.75 -20.81 3.34
N GLY A 351 11.09 -20.96 4.48
CA GLY A 351 11.49 -20.35 5.72
C GLY A 351 12.83 -20.88 6.19
N ARG A 352 13.80 -19.98 6.29
CA ARG A 352 15.18 -20.22 6.73
C ARG A 352 15.52 -19.29 7.88
N GLU A 353 16.42 -19.72 8.74
CA GLU A 353 16.96 -18.85 9.77
C GLU A 353 17.83 -17.77 9.11
N CYS A 354 17.52 -16.50 9.37
CA CYS A 354 18.19 -15.35 8.74
C CYS A 354 19.08 -14.59 9.74
N ALA A 355 19.35 -15.18 10.90
CA ALA A 355 20.05 -14.58 12.03
C ALA A 355 21.29 -15.41 12.41
N LEU A 356 22.14 -15.69 11.41
CA LEU A 356 23.27 -16.64 11.51
C LEU A 356 24.30 -16.29 12.62
N GLU A 357 24.46 -15.03 13.01
CA GLU A 357 25.36 -14.63 14.11
C GLU A 357 24.66 -14.50 15.48
N SER A 358 23.36 -14.80 15.57
CA SER A 358 22.55 -14.41 16.72
C SER A 358 22.29 -15.52 17.74
N LYS A 359 22.93 -16.70 17.64
CA LYS A 359 22.77 -17.74 18.68
C LYS A 359 23.17 -17.24 20.07
N GLU A 360 24.17 -16.36 20.16
CA GLU A 360 24.59 -15.73 21.42
C GLU A 360 23.71 -14.53 21.82
N HIS A 361 23.06 -13.86 20.86
CA HIS A 361 22.20 -12.69 21.08
C HIS A 361 20.72 -13.01 21.28
N PHE A 362 20.30 -14.24 20.97
CA PHE A 362 19.04 -14.82 21.41
C PHE A 362 19.18 -15.64 22.69
N ALA A 363 20.19 -15.35 23.53
CA ALA A 363 20.10 -15.71 24.95
C ALA A 363 18.75 -15.21 25.45
N ALA A 364 17.93 -16.10 26.03
CA ALA A 364 16.57 -15.79 26.45
C ALA A 364 16.57 -14.48 27.27
N TYR A 365 16.20 -13.37 26.64
CA TYR A 365 16.11 -12.11 27.35
C TYR A 365 14.78 -12.14 28.07
N THR A 366 14.86 -12.05 29.39
CA THR A 366 13.64 -11.88 30.18
C THR A 366 13.14 -10.47 29.93
N LEU A 367 12.03 -10.33 29.21
CA LEU A 367 11.23 -9.11 29.23
C LEU A 367 10.70 -8.92 30.65
N ARG A 368 11.46 -8.22 31.48
CA ARG A 368 11.03 -7.79 32.81
C ARG A 368 10.15 -6.58 32.63
N THR A 369 8.86 -6.82 32.56
CA THR A 369 7.87 -5.76 32.67
C THR A 369 7.52 -5.54 34.13
N THR A 370 7.40 -4.29 34.55
CA THR A 370 6.75 -3.93 35.81
C THR A 370 5.23 -3.97 35.69
N ARG A 371 4.68 -4.17 34.47
CA ARG A 371 3.25 -4.36 34.27
C ARG A 371 2.86 -5.72 34.82
N GLU A 372 2.07 -5.70 35.87
CA GLU A 372 1.29 -6.86 36.28
C GLU A 372 0.37 -7.29 35.13
N LEU A 373 0.34 -8.59 34.85
CA LEU A 373 -0.56 -9.14 33.84
C LEU A 373 -2.02 -8.96 34.30
N PRO A 374 -2.96 -8.61 33.40
CA PRO A 374 -4.39 -8.64 33.70
C PRO A 374 -4.81 -9.97 34.32
N SER A 375 -5.59 -9.93 35.40
CA SER A 375 -6.18 -11.10 36.04
C SER A 375 -7.53 -11.45 35.41
N VAL A 376 -7.58 -11.48 34.07
CA VAL A 376 -8.77 -11.80 33.28
C VAL A 376 -8.71 -13.28 32.90
N LYS A 377 -9.69 -14.05 33.36
CA LYS A 377 -9.79 -15.50 33.15
C LYS A 377 -11.06 -15.90 32.40
N SER A 378 -12.10 -15.07 32.42
CA SER A 378 -13.35 -15.38 31.73
C SER A 378 -13.21 -15.28 30.20
N ALA A 379 -13.88 -16.18 29.49
CA ALA A 379 -13.95 -16.12 28.03
C ALA A 379 -14.71 -14.88 27.53
N GLU A 380 -15.67 -14.39 28.32
CA GLU A 380 -16.45 -13.18 28.01
C GLU A 380 -15.57 -11.93 27.87
N HIS A 381 -14.54 -11.80 28.72
CA HIS A 381 -13.66 -10.65 28.77
C HIS A 381 -12.32 -10.86 28.05
N ALA A 382 -12.13 -11.98 27.36
CA ALA A 382 -10.84 -12.37 26.79
C ALA A 382 -10.23 -11.31 25.85
N THR A 383 -11.06 -10.51 25.16
CA THR A 383 -10.60 -9.44 24.26
C THR A 383 -10.43 -8.08 24.95
N SER A 384 -11.02 -7.88 26.14
CA SER A 384 -11.00 -6.60 26.83
C SER A 384 -9.59 -6.07 27.16
N PRO A 385 -8.60 -6.91 27.52
CA PRO A 385 -7.21 -6.45 27.67
C PRO A 385 -6.61 -5.82 26.41
N ARG A 386 -6.94 -6.34 25.22
CA ARG A 386 -6.51 -5.76 23.94
C ARG A 386 -7.10 -4.37 23.77
N ASP A 387 -8.42 -4.24 23.92
CA ASP A 387 -9.15 -2.98 23.71
C ASP A 387 -8.67 -1.92 24.72
N ALA A 388 -8.51 -2.31 25.98
CA ALA A 388 -7.96 -1.47 27.04
C ALA A 388 -6.51 -1.03 26.76
N ALA A 389 -5.65 -1.93 26.29
CA ALA A 389 -4.27 -1.60 25.94
C ALA A 389 -4.20 -0.65 24.73
N LEU A 390 -5.04 -0.88 23.73
CA LEU A 390 -5.13 -0.03 22.54
C LEU A 390 -5.56 1.40 22.91
N LEU A 391 -6.60 1.54 23.73
CA LEU A 391 -7.05 2.84 24.22
C LEU A 391 -5.99 3.50 25.12
N ALA A 392 -5.37 2.77 26.04
CA ALA A 392 -4.30 3.30 26.88
C ALA A 392 -3.12 3.84 26.05
N GLY A 393 -2.74 3.14 24.98
CA GLY A 393 -1.70 3.59 24.04
C GLY A 393 -2.02 4.93 23.35
N HIS A 394 -3.30 5.29 23.28
CA HIS A 394 -3.79 6.55 22.72
C HIS A 394 -4.14 7.60 23.79
N GLY A 395 -3.65 7.38 25.03
CA GLY A 395 -3.76 8.34 26.12
C GLY A 395 -5.15 8.38 26.78
N PHE A 396 -5.93 7.30 26.71
CA PHE A 396 -7.10 7.12 27.56
C PHE A 396 -6.68 6.72 28.98
N ALA A 397 -7.38 7.26 29.98
CA ALA A 397 -7.18 6.89 31.38
C ALA A 397 -7.82 5.52 31.65
N ILE A 398 -7.02 4.46 31.55
CA ILE A 398 -7.45 3.08 31.79
C ILE A 398 -6.85 2.56 33.09
N HIS A 399 -7.63 1.84 33.88
CA HIS A 399 -7.17 1.25 35.14
C HIS A 399 -5.99 0.29 34.91
N ALA A 400 -4.95 0.42 35.74
CA ALA A 400 -3.70 -0.33 35.56
C ALA A 400 -3.85 -1.84 35.78
N ARG A 401 -4.85 -2.28 36.56
CA ARG A 401 -5.12 -3.69 36.89
C ARG A 401 -6.49 -4.10 36.37
N LEU A 402 -6.53 -4.72 35.20
CA LEU A 402 -7.76 -5.27 34.64
C LEU A 402 -8.05 -6.64 35.27
N SER A 403 -9.22 -6.80 35.87
CA SER A 403 -9.74 -8.06 36.40
C SER A 403 -11.14 -8.32 35.85
N ASP A 404 -11.60 -9.57 35.89
CA ASP A 404 -12.98 -9.91 35.51
C ASP A 404 -14.01 -9.11 36.33
N GLU A 405 -13.77 -8.90 37.62
CA GLU A 405 -14.63 -8.13 38.50
C GLU A 405 -14.72 -6.65 38.09
N TRP A 406 -13.58 -6.03 37.80
CA TRP A 406 -13.55 -4.63 37.37
C TRP A 406 -14.23 -4.43 36.02
N LEU A 407 -14.01 -5.36 35.09
CA LEU A 407 -14.59 -5.36 33.75
C LEU A 407 -16.10 -5.59 33.75
N ALA A 408 -16.61 -6.46 34.63
CA ALA A 408 -18.03 -6.73 34.80
C ALA A 408 -18.78 -5.59 35.50
N ALA A 409 -18.11 -4.86 36.38
CA ALA A 409 -18.72 -3.76 37.13
C ALA A 409 -19.21 -2.62 36.21
N ALA A 410 -20.25 -1.93 36.67
CA ALA A 410 -20.86 -0.82 35.95
C ALA A 410 -19.86 0.33 35.72
N VAL A 411 -19.89 0.91 34.52
CA VAL A 411 -19.15 2.12 34.22
C VAL A 411 -19.79 3.32 34.92
N THR A 412 -18.98 4.22 35.49
CA THR A 412 -19.48 5.42 36.15
C THR A 412 -19.66 6.59 35.18
N VAL A 413 -20.40 7.61 35.61
CA VAL A 413 -20.59 8.84 34.81
C VAL A 413 -19.26 9.57 34.63
N GLU A 414 -18.43 9.61 35.66
CA GLU A 414 -17.09 10.22 35.62
C GLU A 414 -16.18 9.51 34.62
N GLU A 415 -16.13 8.17 34.67
CA GLU A 415 -15.36 7.37 33.72
C GLU A 415 -15.83 7.62 32.28
N LEU A 416 -17.14 7.61 32.04
CA LEU A 416 -17.67 7.90 30.70
C LEU A 416 -17.36 9.32 30.23
N ARG A 417 -17.38 10.30 31.13
CA ARG A 417 -17.03 11.69 30.79
C ARG A 417 -15.59 11.79 30.30
N ASP A 418 -14.66 11.14 30.99
CA ASP A 418 -13.24 11.15 30.61
C ASP A 418 -13.00 10.38 29.31
N LEU A 419 -13.60 9.20 29.18
CA LEU A 419 -13.50 8.37 27.98
C LEU A 419 -14.08 9.09 26.76
N LEU A 420 -15.31 9.58 26.85
CA LEU A 420 -16.00 10.23 25.73
C LEU A 420 -15.41 11.61 25.39
N GLY A 421 -14.87 12.34 26.36
CA GLY A 421 -14.10 13.55 26.11
C GLY A 421 -12.85 13.26 25.26
N LYS A 422 -12.17 12.15 25.53
CA LYS A 422 -11.01 11.72 24.71
C LYS A 422 -11.42 11.27 23.31
N VAL A 423 -12.56 10.57 23.18
CA VAL A 423 -13.16 10.24 21.88
C VAL A 423 -13.43 11.51 21.08
N ALA A 424 -14.09 12.50 21.67
CA ALA A 424 -14.42 13.77 21.02
C ALA A 424 -13.15 14.52 20.58
N ALA A 425 -12.12 14.55 21.43
CA ALA A 425 -10.83 15.15 21.06
C ALA A 425 -10.19 14.46 19.84
N LEU A 426 -10.21 13.13 19.77
CA LEU A 426 -9.69 12.37 18.61
C LEU A 426 -10.53 12.59 17.35
N ALA A 427 -11.85 12.66 17.50
CA ALA A 427 -12.80 12.90 16.41
C ALA A 427 -12.89 14.39 15.99
N ARG A 428 -12.20 15.29 16.72
CA ARG A 428 -12.28 16.75 16.56
C ARG A 428 -13.70 17.31 16.71
N GLN A 429 -14.43 16.76 17.68
CA GLN A 429 -15.79 17.15 18.03
C GLN A 429 -15.83 17.86 19.39
N PRO A 430 -16.88 18.65 19.66
CA PRO A 430 -17.12 19.17 21.01
C PRO A 430 -17.34 18.03 22.01
N ASN A 431 -16.96 18.27 23.27
CA ASN A 431 -17.19 17.29 24.33
C ASN A 431 -18.70 17.04 24.51
N PRO A 432 -19.14 15.76 24.52
CA PRO A 432 -20.55 15.43 24.67
C PRO A 432 -21.01 15.70 26.11
N TYR A 433 -22.30 15.99 26.25
CA TYR A 433 -22.93 16.10 27.57
C TYR A 433 -23.23 14.70 28.12
N VAL A 434 -22.51 14.29 29.17
CA VAL A 434 -22.66 12.96 29.79
C VAL A 434 -23.61 13.05 30.99
N THR A 435 -24.82 12.53 30.80
CA THR A 435 -25.87 12.43 31.84
C THR A 435 -25.75 11.10 32.61
N PRO A 436 -26.43 10.94 33.76
CA PRO A 436 -26.53 9.65 34.43
C PRO A 436 -27.09 8.53 33.54
N ASP A 437 -27.97 8.87 32.58
CA ASP A 437 -28.50 7.89 31.62
C ASP A 437 -27.45 7.39 30.62
N ALA A 438 -26.36 8.13 30.42
CA ALA A 438 -25.26 7.70 29.56
C ALA A 438 -24.57 6.43 30.05
N THR A 439 -24.77 6.04 31.30
CA THR A 439 -24.29 4.75 31.84
C THR A 439 -25.09 3.56 31.33
N ARG A 440 -26.28 3.77 30.74
CA ARG A 440 -27.13 2.73 30.15
C ARG A 440 -26.96 2.65 28.64
N PRO A 441 -27.27 1.51 28.00
CA PRO A 441 -27.04 1.31 26.56
C PRO A 441 -27.62 2.41 25.66
N GLY A 442 -28.83 2.90 25.97
CA GLY A 442 -29.49 3.96 25.20
C GLY A 442 -28.74 5.29 25.28
N GLY A 443 -28.57 5.83 26.49
CA GLY A 443 -27.87 7.09 26.67
C GLY A 443 -26.40 7.02 26.26
N PHE A 444 -25.74 5.86 26.45
CA PHE A 444 -24.37 5.64 26.00
C PHE A 444 -24.24 5.75 24.49
N ALA A 445 -25.13 5.11 23.73
CA ALA A 445 -25.11 5.14 22.26
C ALA A 445 -25.24 6.59 21.76
N THR A 446 -26.16 7.37 22.33
CA THR A 446 -26.33 8.79 22.01
C THR A 446 -25.11 9.62 22.40
N ALA A 447 -24.55 9.41 23.59
CA ALA A 447 -23.36 10.15 24.03
C ALA A 447 -22.11 9.81 23.19
N LEU A 448 -21.95 8.55 22.78
CA LEU A 448 -20.87 8.11 21.91
C LEU A 448 -21.05 8.64 20.47
N ALA A 449 -22.28 8.62 19.94
CA ALA A 449 -22.57 9.23 18.64
C ALA A 449 -22.23 10.73 18.64
N ALA A 450 -22.64 11.46 19.68
CA ALA A 450 -22.29 12.86 19.85
C ALA A 450 -20.77 13.08 19.95
N ALA A 451 -20.04 12.20 20.66
CA ALA A 451 -18.59 12.27 20.75
C ALA A 451 -17.90 12.06 19.38
N LEU A 452 -18.45 11.21 18.53
CA LEU A 452 -17.86 10.84 17.24
C LEU A 452 -18.24 11.81 16.11
N ASP A 453 -19.45 12.36 16.15
CA ASP A 453 -20.08 13.06 15.04
C ASP A 453 -20.57 14.48 15.38
N GLY A 454 -20.50 14.91 16.64
CA GLY A 454 -20.89 16.26 17.09
C GLY A 454 -22.40 16.45 17.34
N GLU A 455 -23.26 15.64 16.71
CA GLU A 455 -24.72 15.63 16.88
C GLU A 455 -25.26 14.19 16.80
N SER A 456 -26.55 13.97 17.15
CA SER A 456 -27.23 12.66 17.02
C SER A 456 -27.41 12.29 15.54
N ARG A 457 -26.37 11.67 14.96
CA ARG A 457 -26.30 11.28 13.56
C ARG A 457 -27.26 10.15 13.19
N GLY A 458 -27.75 9.37 14.16
CA GLY A 458 -28.70 8.30 13.90
C GLY A 458 -30.02 8.81 13.32
N ALA A 459 -30.54 9.94 13.83
CA ALA A 459 -31.81 10.51 13.40
C ALA A 459 -31.77 11.11 11.98
N THR A 460 -30.57 11.42 11.47
CA THR A 460 -30.39 11.95 10.10
C THR A 460 -30.05 10.86 9.08
N LEU A 461 -29.56 9.70 9.52
CA LEU A 461 -29.14 8.60 8.64
C LEU A 461 -30.16 7.47 8.49
N LEU A 462 -31.10 7.34 9.43
CA LEU A 462 -32.07 6.24 9.46
C LEU A 462 -33.49 6.80 9.43
N ASN A 463 -34.34 6.26 8.55
CA ASN A 463 -35.77 6.53 8.62
C ASN A 463 -36.43 5.66 9.71
N SER A 464 -37.69 5.95 10.05
CA SER A 464 -38.41 5.23 11.12
C SER A 464 -38.51 3.72 10.88
N ALA A 465 -38.68 3.28 9.63
CA ALA A 465 -38.77 1.86 9.30
C ALA A 465 -37.41 1.14 9.49
N ASP A 466 -36.31 1.79 9.13
CA ASP A 466 -34.96 1.25 9.37
C ASP A 466 -34.68 1.12 10.87
N VAL A 467 -35.09 2.12 11.67
CA VAL A 467 -34.94 2.09 13.13
C VAL A 467 -35.75 0.94 13.73
N GLU A 468 -36.99 0.73 13.31
CA GLU A 468 -37.81 -0.38 13.78
C GLU A 468 -37.22 -1.75 13.41
N TYR A 469 -36.74 -1.89 12.16
CA TYR A 469 -36.11 -3.12 11.69
C TYR A 469 -34.84 -3.45 12.47
N LEU A 470 -33.95 -2.47 12.67
CA LEU A 470 -32.68 -2.66 13.38
C LEU A 470 -32.86 -2.88 14.89
N LEU A 471 -33.99 -2.43 15.45
CA LEU A 471 -34.34 -2.64 16.86
C LEU A 471 -35.29 -3.83 17.06
N ALA A 472 -35.35 -4.80 16.14
CA ALA A 472 -36.17 -6.00 16.26
C ALA A 472 -35.59 -7.04 17.25
N PHE A 473 -35.31 -6.62 18.49
CA PHE A 473 -34.82 -7.47 19.58
C PHE A 473 -35.72 -7.38 20.83
N ARG A 474 -35.58 -8.34 21.74
CA ARG A 474 -36.63 -8.70 22.73
C ARG A 474 -37.05 -7.55 23.67
N ASP A 475 -36.10 -6.73 24.08
CA ASP A 475 -36.31 -5.64 25.05
C ASP A 475 -36.14 -4.25 24.44
N ALA A 476 -36.23 -4.14 23.10
CA ALA A 476 -36.13 -2.86 22.41
C ALA A 476 -37.24 -1.86 22.80
N GLY A 477 -38.38 -2.34 23.28
CA GLY A 477 -39.48 -1.48 23.78
C GLY A 477 -39.10 -0.67 25.03
N ASP A 478 -38.05 -1.08 25.75
CA ASP A 478 -37.57 -0.38 26.94
C ASP A 478 -36.63 0.79 26.63
N LEU A 479 -36.28 1.00 25.35
CA LEU A 479 -35.46 2.13 24.93
C LEU A 479 -36.29 3.42 24.87
N ALA A 480 -35.79 4.47 25.53
CA ALA A 480 -36.34 5.81 25.40
C ALA A 480 -36.35 6.24 23.93
N GLN A 481 -37.45 6.84 23.48
CA GLN A 481 -37.69 7.18 22.07
C GLN A 481 -36.54 7.98 21.45
N GLN A 482 -36.00 8.95 22.20
CA GLN A 482 -34.91 9.83 21.76
C GLN A 482 -33.57 9.11 21.52
N ASN A 483 -33.36 7.92 22.10
CA ASN A 483 -32.10 7.18 21.97
C ASN A 483 -32.17 6.13 20.84
N ARG A 484 -33.37 5.82 20.32
CA ARG A 484 -33.62 4.67 19.43
C ARG A 484 -32.81 4.73 18.14
N SER A 485 -32.75 5.88 17.50
CA SER A 485 -32.03 6.06 16.23
C SER A 485 -30.52 5.86 16.39
N ASP A 486 -29.93 6.36 17.47
CA ASP A 486 -28.49 6.20 17.74
C ASP A 486 -28.16 4.76 18.13
N VAL A 487 -29.01 4.10 18.92
CA VAL A 487 -28.84 2.66 19.23
C VAL A 487 -28.91 1.82 17.96
N ALA A 488 -29.87 2.10 17.07
CA ALA A 488 -30.00 1.40 15.79
C ALA A 488 -28.75 1.58 14.91
N ALA A 489 -28.23 2.81 14.82
CA ALA A 489 -27.00 3.10 14.08
C ALA A 489 -25.79 2.36 14.66
N MET A 490 -25.60 2.40 15.98
CA MET A 490 -24.48 1.74 16.66
C MET A 490 -24.53 0.20 16.54
N LEU A 491 -25.73 -0.40 16.53
CA LEU A 491 -25.91 -1.83 16.27
C LEU A 491 -25.57 -2.17 14.81
N ARG A 492 -26.06 -1.39 13.85
CA ARG A 492 -25.76 -1.55 12.42
C ARG A 492 -24.26 -1.47 12.13
N GLU A 493 -23.56 -0.56 12.81
CA GLU A 493 -22.12 -0.32 12.64
C GLU A 493 -21.25 -1.30 13.47
N GLY A 494 -21.88 -2.15 14.28
CA GLY A 494 -21.18 -3.13 15.13
C GLY A 494 -20.41 -2.51 16.30
N HIS A 495 -20.70 -1.25 16.64
CA HIS A 495 -20.12 -0.54 17.78
C HIS A 495 -20.83 -0.90 19.07
N LEU A 496 -22.11 -1.29 19.01
CA LEU A 496 -22.87 -1.87 20.11
C LEU A 496 -23.27 -3.31 19.74
N SER A 497 -23.41 -4.18 20.73
CA SER A 497 -23.80 -5.59 20.51
C SER A 497 -24.83 -6.05 21.51
N LEU A 498 -25.74 -6.93 21.06
CA LEU A 498 -26.71 -7.61 21.90
C LEU A 498 -26.04 -8.73 22.71
N PHE A 499 -26.64 -9.10 23.83
CA PHE A 499 -26.28 -10.31 24.56
C PHE A 499 -26.70 -11.56 23.78
N PRO A 500 -26.11 -12.74 24.06
CA PRO A 500 -26.48 -14.00 23.42
C PRO A 500 -27.96 -14.39 23.55
N ASP A 501 -28.64 -13.87 24.57
CA ASP A 501 -30.08 -14.05 24.80
C ASP A 501 -30.98 -13.15 23.93
N GLY A 502 -30.39 -12.34 23.05
CA GLY A 502 -31.08 -11.41 22.16
C GLY A 502 -31.60 -10.15 22.84
N THR A 503 -31.01 -9.74 23.96
CA THR A 503 -31.37 -8.52 24.70
C THR A 503 -30.28 -7.45 24.64
N LEU A 504 -30.65 -6.18 24.84
CA LEU A 504 -29.71 -5.07 25.04
C LEU A 504 -29.55 -4.69 26.52
N ARG A 505 -30.55 -5.02 27.33
CA ARG A 505 -30.77 -4.64 28.73
C ARG A 505 -30.79 -3.11 28.97
N PRO A 506 -31.70 -2.35 28.31
CA PRO A 506 -31.71 -0.89 28.37
C PRO A 506 -31.80 -0.27 29.76
N ARG A 507 -32.37 -0.98 30.73
CA ARG A 507 -32.58 -0.49 32.11
C ARG A 507 -31.36 -0.68 33.02
N LEU A 508 -30.42 -1.55 32.63
CA LEU A 508 -29.22 -1.85 33.40
C LEU A 508 -28.04 -0.98 32.91
N PRO A 509 -27.12 -0.61 33.81
CA PRO A 509 -25.90 0.06 33.40
C PRO A 509 -25.01 -0.88 32.56
N LEU A 510 -24.25 -0.29 31.64
CA LEU A 510 -23.21 -0.96 30.88
C LEU A 510 -22.06 -1.35 31.81
N SER A 511 -21.51 -2.54 31.57
CA SER A 511 -20.23 -2.91 32.16
C SER A 511 -19.10 -2.13 31.51
N ARG A 512 -18.00 -1.95 32.24
CA ARG A 512 -16.78 -1.33 31.69
C ARG A 512 -16.27 -2.05 30.46
N ALA A 513 -16.33 -3.38 30.44
CA ALA A 513 -15.95 -4.19 29.28
C ALA A 513 -16.72 -3.80 28.01
N ARG A 514 -18.05 -3.64 28.11
CA ARG A 514 -18.88 -3.25 26.97
C ARG A 514 -18.59 -1.82 26.51
N ALA A 515 -18.42 -0.88 27.45
CA ALA A 515 -18.11 0.51 27.12
C ALA A 515 -16.76 0.63 26.40
N LEU A 516 -15.71 0.00 26.93
CA LEU A 516 -14.37 0.00 26.32
C LEU A 516 -14.37 -0.63 24.93
N ARG A 517 -15.01 -1.79 24.77
CA ARG A 517 -15.12 -2.49 23.48
C ARG A 517 -15.81 -1.60 22.43
N SER A 518 -16.92 -0.99 22.81
CA SER A 518 -17.70 -0.13 21.91
C SER A 518 -16.87 1.07 21.44
N ILE A 519 -16.16 1.72 22.36
CA ILE A 519 -15.30 2.86 22.05
C ILE A 519 -14.12 2.45 21.15
N ALA A 520 -13.41 1.38 21.50
CA ALA A 520 -12.28 0.89 20.73
C ALA A 520 -12.70 0.57 19.28
N HIS A 521 -13.76 -0.22 19.10
CA HIS A 521 -14.27 -0.60 17.79
C HIS A 521 -14.72 0.62 16.95
N ALA A 522 -15.41 1.58 17.57
CA ALA A 522 -15.87 2.78 16.87
C ALA A 522 -14.70 3.64 16.37
N LEU A 523 -13.64 3.77 17.17
CA LEU A 523 -12.44 4.52 16.77
C LEU A 523 -11.58 3.76 15.76
N GLU A 524 -11.45 2.43 15.88
CA GLU A 524 -10.77 1.57 14.89
C GLU A 524 -11.46 1.67 13.53
N ALA A 525 -12.78 1.56 13.47
CA ALA A 525 -13.56 1.65 12.23
C ALA A 525 -13.36 3.00 11.50
N ARG A 526 -13.01 4.05 12.23
CA ARG A 526 -12.75 5.41 11.71
C ARG A 526 -11.25 5.69 11.50
N ASN A 527 -10.37 4.70 11.68
CA ASN A 527 -8.92 4.86 11.61
C ASN A 527 -8.36 5.95 12.56
N LEU A 528 -9.00 6.12 13.72
CA LEU A 528 -8.58 7.09 14.74
C LEU A 528 -7.62 6.50 15.79
N LEU A 529 -7.35 5.20 15.74
CA LEU A 529 -6.37 4.48 16.56
C LEU A 529 -5.22 3.96 15.70
N ARG A 530 -4.49 4.85 15.03
CA ARG A 530 -3.30 4.46 14.25
C ARG A 530 -2.12 4.25 15.20
N LEU A 531 -1.62 3.02 15.24
CA LEU A 531 -0.35 2.67 15.86
C LEU A 531 0.84 3.32 15.12
#